data_AF-A0A7C3D9N3-F1
#
_entry.id   AF-A0A7C3D9N3-F1
#
_cell.length_a   1.000
_cell.length_b   1.000
_cell.length_c   1.000
_cell.angle_alpha   90.00
_cell.angle_beta   90.00
_cell.angle_gamma   90.00
#
_symmetry.space_group_name_H-M   'P 1'
#
loop_
_entity.id
_entity.type
_entity.pdbx_description
1 polymer ?
#
loop_
_entity_poly.entity_id
_entity_poly.type
_entity_poly.pdbx_seq_one_letter_code
_entity_poly.pdbx_strand_id
1 'polypeptide(L)'
;MQDNESSDQAGANPSVIETYQAFSSYSRQFGDAERRVLKALKLGFLQHTDFWVQFLQGKLGRDAVRNVLERIYVAQKYLPGLTGLLKSEVEIQIEKPNADRSMIFRDLEILTVSIPHKSNALPPVRQVQELITAVDVFYEACAMLIGTGTELSFLGSDNGDEMRVQFVGAREPVELIKNSILAVWDRRALLLENEAGFCASEQVEDLPVFALLNEKSGRGAISDSRSEQIHTMLCEAFELFLNAGAAIPEVEDITADEDSDLLMSLRQLERPPARPKVVVLHPETAAETANVEPTNLLASDDAWDKERDMLLKLVEERRA
;
A
#
# COMPACT_ATOMS: atom_id res chain seq x y z
N MET A 1 23.09 -19.58 67.62
CA MET A 1 23.59 -20.89 67.14
C MET A 1 22.40 -21.61 66.56
N GLN A 2 22.22 -21.77 65.25
CA GLN A 2 23.08 -21.51 64.11
C GLN A 2 22.20 -20.95 63.00
N ASP A 3 22.65 -19.84 62.42
CA ASP A 3 22.30 -19.43 61.07
C ASP A 3 22.79 -20.52 60.12
N ASN A 4 21.88 -21.15 59.39
CA ASN A 4 22.23 -22.04 58.30
C ASN A 4 22.14 -21.21 57.02
N GLU A 5 23.21 -20.45 56.76
CA GLU A 5 23.50 -19.84 55.47
C GLU A 5 23.50 -20.95 54.42
N SER A 6 22.38 -21.13 53.75
CA SER A 6 22.32 -21.83 52.46
C SER A 6 23.10 -20.98 51.47
N SER A 7 24.41 -21.25 51.43
CA SER A 7 25.37 -20.80 50.43
C SER A 7 24.74 -20.85 49.05
N ASP A 8 24.37 -19.67 48.55
CA ASP A 8 24.08 -19.36 47.15
C ASP A 8 25.26 -19.83 46.29
N GLN A 9 25.21 -21.08 45.83
CA GLN A 9 25.95 -21.46 44.64
C GLN A 9 25.22 -20.89 43.43
N ALA A 10 25.37 -19.58 43.22
CA ALA A 10 25.19 -18.94 41.92
C ALA A 10 26.34 -19.40 41.00
N GLY A 11 26.38 -20.70 40.70
CA GLY A 11 27.22 -21.24 39.66
C GLY A 11 26.78 -20.62 38.35
N ALA A 12 27.65 -19.81 37.74
CA ALA A 12 27.41 -19.22 36.45
C ALA A 12 26.96 -20.32 35.47
N ASN A 13 25.72 -20.23 35.01
CA ASN A 13 25.12 -21.28 34.20
C ASN A 13 25.90 -21.33 32.86
N PRO A 14 26.72 -22.36 32.60
CA PRO A 14 27.72 -22.34 31.52
C PRO A 14 27.06 -22.13 30.14
N SER A 15 25.82 -22.62 29.99
CA SER A 15 24.98 -22.43 28.81
C SER A 15 24.70 -20.96 28.46
N VAL A 16 24.57 -20.07 29.46
CA VAL A 16 24.29 -18.64 29.22
C VAL A 16 25.53 -17.93 28.69
N ILE A 17 26.71 -18.29 29.22
CA ILE A 17 28.00 -17.74 28.77
C ILE A 17 28.27 -18.18 27.33
N GLU A 18 28.03 -19.46 27.00
CA GLU A 18 28.14 -19.98 25.63
C GLU A 18 27.19 -19.25 24.67
N THR A 19 25.95 -19.02 25.09
CA THR A 19 24.94 -18.29 24.29
C THR A 19 25.37 -16.84 24.04
N TYR A 20 25.89 -16.15 25.06
CA TYR A 20 26.45 -14.81 24.91
C TYR A 20 27.64 -14.78 23.94
N GLN A 21 28.58 -15.73 24.06
CA GLN A 21 29.73 -15.82 23.17
C GLN A 21 29.31 -16.06 21.73
N ALA A 22 28.37 -16.99 21.50
CA ALA A 22 27.81 -17.25 20.19
C ALA A 22 27.15 -15.98 19.61
N PHE A 23 26.25 -15.34 20.36
CA PHE A 23 25.59 -14.12 19.91
C PHE A 23 26.57 -12.96 19.66
N SER A 24 27.57 -12.77 20.53
CA SER A 24 28.59 -11.73 20.37
C SER A 24 29.43 -11.95 19.11
N SER A 25 29.76 -13.21 18.78
CA SER A 25 30.48 -13.54 17.56
C SER A 25 29.66 -13.23 16.30
N TYR A 26 28.37 -13.56 16.27
CA TYR A 26 27.47 -13.26 15.16
C TYR A 26 27.20 -11.76 15.02
N SER A 27 26.95 -11.07 16.13
CA SER A 27 26.60 -9.65 16.11
C SER A 27 27.73 -8.74 15.62
N ARG A 28 28.99 -9.18 15.70
CA ARG A 28 30.12 -8.48 15.07
C ARG A 28 30.05 -8.47 13.54
N GLN A 29 29.41 -9.47 12.95
CA GLN A 29 29.25 -9.61 11.51
C GLN A 29 27.99 -8.91 10.98
N PHE A 30 27.17 -8.32 11.86
CA PHE A 30 25.97 -7.58 11.46
C PHE A 30 26.33 -6.30 10.72
N GLY A 31 25.80 -6.20 9.50
CA GLY A 31 25.81 -4.99 8.70
C GLY A 31 24.76 -3.98 9.16
N ASP A 32 24.58 -2.92 8.38
CA ASP A 32 23.70 -1.82 8.76
C ASP A 32 22.22 -2.20 8.77
N ALA A 33 21.82 -3.19 7.96
CA ALA A 33 20.45 -3.68 7.89
C ALA A 33 20.08 -4.46 9.16
N GLU A 34 20.93 -5.41 9.57
CA GLU A 34 20.72 -6.23 10.77
C GLU A 34 20.71 -5.35 12.03
N ARG A 35 21.57 -4.33 12.08
CA ARG A 35 21.60 -3.35 13.18
C ARG A 35 20.31 -2.52 13.24
N ARG A 36 19.76 -2.13 12.08
CA ARG A 36 18.46 -1.44 12.01
C ARG A 36 17.32 -2.34 12.50
N VAL A 37 17.31 -3.61 12.11
CA VAL A 37 16.30 -4.59 12.57
C VAL A 37 16.39 -4.80 14.09
N LEU A 38 17.59 -4.97 14.64
CA LEU A 38 17.79 -5.06 16.09
C LEU A 38 17.30 -3.80 16.83
N LYS A 39 17.53 -2.62 16.26
CA LYS A 39 17.06 -1.35 16.83
C LYS A 39 15.52 -1.26 16.78
N ALA A 40 14.91 -1.63 15.66
CA ALA A 40 13.46 -1.63 15.48
C ALA A 40 12.73 -2.58 16.44
N LEU A 41 13.28 -3.79 16.61
CA LEU A 41 12.81 -4.77 17.60
C LEU A 41 13.20 -4.42 19.04
N LYS A 42 13.95 -3.32 19.23
CA LYS A 42 14.48 -2.88 20.52
C LYS A 42 15.24 -3.99 21.25
N LEU A 43 16.00 -4.79 20.49
CA LEU A 43 16.85 -5.90 20.97
C LEU A 43 18.33 -5.52 21.04
N GLY A 44 18.68 -4.26 20.78
CA GLY A 44 20.07 -3.78 20.83
C GLY A 44 20.77 -4.02 22.17
N PHE A 45 20.01 -4.06 23.28
CA PHE A 45 20.56 -4.32 24.61
C PHE A 45 21.20 -5.70 24.76
N LEU A 46 20.86 -6.68 23.90
CA LEU A 46 21.49 -8.01 23.88
C LEU A 46 22.99 -7.94 23.54
N GLN A 47 23.44 -6.85 22.93
CA GLN A 47 24.86 -6.62 22.66
C GLN A 47 25.64 -6.11 23.88
N HIS A 48 24.95 -5.62 24.91
CA HIS A 48 25.58 -5.09 26.10
C HIS A 48 25.88 -6.21 27.10
N THR A 49 27.12 -6.27 27.56
CA THR A 49 27.58 -7.25 28.57
C THR A 49 26.77 -7.14 29.87
N ASP A 50 26.36 -5.93 30.24
CA ASP A 50 25.60 -5.66 31.47
C ASP A 50 24.28 -6.43 31.54
N PHE A 51 23.59 -6.60 30.40
CA PHE A 51 22.35 -7.37 30.34
C PHE A 51 22.60 -8.83 30.76
N TRP A 52 23.63 -9.46 30.19
CA TRP A 52 23.96 -10.86 30.46
C TRP A 52 24.45 -11.07 31.88
N VAL A 53 25.19 -10.11 32.45
CA VAL A 53 25.59 -10.13 33.85
C VAL A 53 24.37 -10.02 34.77
N GLN A 54 23.44 -9.11 34.49
CA GLN A 54 22.19 -9.01 35.25
C GLN A 54 21.34 -10.27 35.12
N PHE A 55 21.36 -10.92 33.95
CA PHE A 55 20.59 -12.13 33.68
C PHE A 55 21.15 -13.32 34.48
N LEU A 56 22.47 -13.49 34.46
CA LEU A 56 23.18 -14.50 35.27
C LEU A 56 22.97 -14.30 36.77
N GLN A 57 22.92 -13.04 37.22
CA GLN A 57 22.71 -12.70 38.63
C GLN A 57 21.23 -12.76 39.05
N GLY A 58 20.31 -13.14 38.14
CA GLY A 58 18.88 -13.17 38.43
C GLY A 58 18.27 -11.80 38.77
N LYS A 59 18.97 -10.70 38.43
CA LYS A 59 18.53 -9.32 38.74
C LYS A 59 17.51 -8.79 37.75
N LEU A 60 17.29 -9.47 36.64
CA LEU A 60 16.20 -9.14 35.71
C LEU A 60 14.87 -9.62 36.26
N GLY A 61 13.90 -8.69 36.33
CA GLY A 61 12.52 -9.02 36.66
C GLY A 61 11.91 -9.99 35.64
N ARG A 62 10.96 -10.82 36.09
CA ARG A 62 10.27 -11.80 35.24
C ARG A 62 9.62 -11.17 34.00
N ASP A 63 9.06 -9.97 34.13
CA ASP A 63 8.46 -9.24 33.01
C ASP A 63 9.50 -8.82 31.96
N ALA A 64 10.70 -8.45 32.39
CA ALA A 64 11.78 -8.09 31.47
C ALA A 64 12.23 -9.31 30.67
N VAL A 65 12.41 -10.46 31.32
CA VAL A 65 12.75 -11.73 30.66
C VAL A 65 11.65 -12.14 29.68
N ARG A 66 10.38 -12.07 30.07
CA ARG A 66 9.24 -12.36 29.18
C ARG A 66 9.24 -11.46 27.94
N ASN A 67 9.40 -10.15 28.13
CA ASN A 67 9.44 -9.19 27.02
C ASN A 67 10.59 -9.47 26.04
N VAL A 68 11.75 -9.92 26.53
CA VAL A 68 12.87 -10.32 25.67
C VAL A 68 12.50 -11.57 24.87
N LEU A 69 11.96 -12.59 25.52
CA LEU A 69 11.57 -13.86 24.88
C LEU A 69 10.50 -13.65 23.80
N GLU A 70 9.49 -12.82 24.07
CA GLU A 70 8.44 -12.49 23.10
C GLU A 70 9.02 -11.84 21.85
N ARG A 71 9.95 -10.89 22.01
CA ARG A 71 10.59 -10.21 20.87
C ARG A 71 11.47 -11.14 20.07
N ILE A 72 12.21 -12.04 20.74
CA ILE A 72 13.00 -13.08 20.06
C ILE A 72 12.07 -14.03 19.29
N TYR A 73 10.96 -14.47 19.91
CA TYR A 73 9.99 -15.33 19.27
C TYR A 73 9.38 -14.68 18.03
N VAL A 74 8.97 -13.42 18.13
CA VAL A 74 8.42 -12.66 17.00
C VAL A 74 9.46 -12.54 15.88
N ALA A 75 10.71 -12.24 16.23
CA ALA A 75 11.80 -12.15 15.26
C ALA A 75 12.13 -13.49 14.60
N GLN A 76 11.98 -14.61 15.31
CA GLN A 76 12.24 -15.92 14.74
C GLN A 76 11.08 -16.40 13.85
N LYS A 77 9.82 -16.12 14.25
CA LYS A 77 8.63 -16.65 13.60
C LYS A 77 8.15 -15.81 12.42
N TYR A 78 8.14 -14.48 12.54
CA TYR A 78 7.46 -13.61 11.58
C TYR A 78 8.41 -12.88 10.64
N LEU A 79 9.62 -12.52 11.08
CA LEU A 79 10.61 -11.82 10.25
C LEU A 79 10.96 -12.58 8.97
N PRO A 80 11.17 -13.92 8.97
CA PRO A 80 11.40 -14.67 7.75
C PRO A 80 10.23 -14.56 6.75
N GLY A 81 8.99 -14.63 7.23
CA GLY A 81 7.79 -14.46 6.40
C GLY A 81 7.69 -13.06 5.81
N LEU A 82 7.95 -12.02 6.62
CA LEU A 82 7.99 -10.63 6.16
C LEU A 82 9.09 -10.41 5.12
N THR A 83 10.27 -11.00 5.30
CA THR A 83 11.33 -10.92 4.28
C THR A 83 10.95 -11.66 2.99
N GLY A 84 10.13 -12.71 3.07
CA GLY A 84 9.58 -13.39 1.89
C GLY A 84 8.62 -12.49 1.12
N LEU A 85 7.71 -11.80 1.82
CA LEU A 85 6.74 -10.87 1.23
C LEU A 85 7.42 -9.63 0.63
N LEU A 86 8.36 -9.05 1.36
CA LEU A 86 9.14 -7.90 0.87
C LEU A 86 10.03 -8.29 -0.32
N LYS A 87 10.58 -9.52 -0.35
CA LYS A 87 11.29 -10.01 -1.54
C LYS A 87 10.37 -10.18 -2.73
N SER A 88 9.13 -10.66 -2.56
CA SER A 88 8.18 -10.73 -3.67
C SER A 88 7.76 -9.35 -4.21
N GLU A 89 7.71 -8.31 -3.37
CA GLU A 89 7.47 -6.93 -3.82
C GLU A 89 8.71 -6.31 -4.48
N VAL A 90 9.92 -6.60 -3.99
CA VAL A 90 11.17 -6.11 -4.59
C VAL A 90 11.54 -6.88 -5.88
N GLU A 91 11.13 -8.14 -6.04
CA GLU A 91 11.30 -8.85 -7.33
C GLU A 91 10.31 -8.39 -8.41
N ILE A 92 9.35 -7.53 -8.05
CA ILE A 92 8.51 -6.79 -8.99
C ILE A 92 9.17 -5.44 -9.35
N GLN A 93 10.25 -5.02 -8.67
CA GLN A 93 11.09 -3.92 -9.13
C GLN A 93 12.01 -4.36 -10.27
N ILE A 94 11.55 -4.13 -11.50
CA ILE A 94 12.22 -3.23 -12.46
C ILE A 94 13.76 -3.26 -12.39
N GLU A 95 14.41 -4.41 -12.56
CA GLU A 95 15.83 -4.44 -12.93
C GLU A 95 16.12 -5.49 -13.99
N LYS A 96 16.28 -4.95 -15.21
CA LYS A 96 16.81 -5.52 -16.45
C LYS A 96 15.89 -6.48 -17.21
N PRO A 97 15.65 -6.23 -18.51
CA PRO A 97 14.93 -7.16 -19.37
C PRO A 97 15.81 -8.39 -19.55
N ASN A 98 15.59 -9.42 -18.75
CA ASN A 98 16.09 -10.74 -19.05
C ASN A 98 15.35 -11.21 -20.31
N ALA A 99 16.09 -11.34 -21.42
CA ALA A 99 15.56 -11.57 -22.76
C ALA A 99 14.58 -12.76 -22.86
N ASP A 100 14.63 -13.70 -21.92
CA ASP A 100 13.75 -14.88 -21.88
C ASP A 100 12.39 -14.68 -21.21
N ARG A 101 12.20 -13.68 -20.33
CA ARG A 101 10.85 -13.36 -19.79
C ARG A 101 10.03 -12.46 -20.73
N SER A 102 10.64 -12.01 -21.83
CA SER A 102 10.07 -11.05 -22.79
C SER A 102 8.96 -11.61 -23.69
N MET A 103 8.64 -12.91 -23.64
CA MET A 103 7.58 -13.45 -24.49
C MET A 103 6.18 -13.38 -23.87
N ILE A 104 6.05 -13.49 -22.55
CA ILE A 104 4.72 -13.52 -21.88
C ILE A 104 4.24 -12.10 -21.52
N PHE A 105 5.16 -11.17 -21.26
CA PHE A 105 4.85 -9.77 -20.92
C PHE A 105 5.03 -8.79 -22.09
N ARG A 106 5.22 -9.29 -23.31
CA ARG A 106 5.50 -8.44 -24.48
C ARG A 106 4.36 -7.48 -24.81
N ASP A 107 3.14 -7.95 -24.54
CA ASP A 107 1.89 -7.25 -24.84
C ASP A 107 1.26 -6.64 -23.57
N LEU A 108 1.96 -6.66 -22.44
CA LEU A 108 1.51 -6.08 -21.18
C LEU A 108 2.30 -4.81 -20.87
N GLU A 109 1.60 -3.82 -20.32
CA GLU A 109 2.18 -2.56 -19.88
C GLU A 109 1.69 -2.18 -18.49
N ILE A 110 2.55 -1.47 -17.75
CA ILE A 110 2.26 -0.96 -16.42
C ILE A 110 1.78 0.49 -16.52
N LEU A 111 0.62 0.76 -15.94
CA LEU A 111 0.09 2.09 -15.69
C LEU A 111 0.41 2.46 -14.24
N THR A 112 1.25 3.47 -14.04
CA THR A 112 1.50 4.05 -12.71
C THR A 112 0.73 5.35 -12.59
N VAL A 113 -0.01 5.52 -11.50
CA VAL A 113 -0.75 6.75 -11.20
C VAL A 113 -0.37 7.24 -9.80
N SER A 114 -0.06 8.52 -9.66
CA SER A 114 0.25 9.18 -8.39
C SER A 114 -0.92 10.03 -7.90
N ILE A 115 -1.14 10.01 -6.59
CA ILE A 115 -2.01 10.96 -5.88
C ILE A 115 -1.11 11.79 -4.97
N PRO A 116 -1.05 13.12 -5.17
CA PRO A 116 -0.31 14.00 -4.27
C PRO A 116 -1.02 14.02 -2.90
N HIS A 117 -0.26 13.78 -1.84
CA HIS A 117 -0.73 13.96 -0.47
C HIS A 117 0.35 14.64 0.38
N LYS A 118 -0.02 15.09 1.58
CA LYS A 118 0.97 15.63 2.52
C LYS A 118 1.74 14.45 3.11
N SER A 119 3.06 14.55 3.18
CA SER A 119 4.01 13.47 3.56
C SER A 119 3.77 12.75 4.89
N ASN A 120 2.81 13.20 5.71
CA ASN A 120 2.44 12.59 6.99
C ASN A 120 0.98 12.10 7.06
N ALA A 121 0.21 12.15 5.97
CA ALA A 121 -1.18 11.75 5.95
C ALA A 121 -1.51 10.93 4.70
N LEU A 122 -2.15 9.77 4.89
CA LEU A 122 -2.71 9.00 3.79
C LEU A 122 -3.79 9.80 3.06
N PRO A 123 -3.94 9.63 1.74
CA PRO A 123 -5.06 10.24 1.01
C PRO A 123 -6.40 9.73 1.55
N PRO A 124 -7.45 10.56 1.51
CA PRO A 124 -8.80 10.12 1.87
C PRO A 124 -9.22 8.89 1.07
N VAL A 125 -9.84 7.91 1.73
CA VAL A 125 -10.32 6.66 1.12
C VAL A 125 -11.15 6.93 -0.14
N ARG A 126 -11.99 7.97 -0.12
CA ARG A 126 -12.81 8.39 -1.26
C ARG A 126 -11.97 8.73 -2.49
N GLN A 127 -10.82 9.38 -2.32
CA GLN A 127 -9.95 9.78 -3.42
C GLN A 127 -9.30 8.56 -4.08
N VAL A 128 -8.87 7.59 -3.26
CA VAL A 128 -8.32 6.33 -3.75
C VAL A 128 -9.39 5.50 -4.47
N GLN A 129 -10.62 5.48 -3.95
CA GLN A 129 -11.76 4.83 -4.61
C GLN A 129 -12.07 5.48 -5.95
N GLU A 130 -12.18 6.81 -6.00
CA GLU A 130 -12.41 7.57 -7.24
C GLU A 130 -11.30 7.29 -8.27
N LEU A 131 -10.03 7.22 -7.85
CA LEU A 131 -8.93 6.84 -8.73
C LEU A 131 -9.07 5.41 -9.27
N ILE A 132 -9.26 4.41 -8.40
CA ILE A 132 -9.33 3.01 -8.82
C ILE A 132 -10.50 2.82 -9.79
N THR A 133 -11.67 3.38 -9.46
CA THR A 133 -12.83 3.35 -10.35
C THR A 133 -12.55 4.06 -11.67
N ALA A 134 -11.91 5.23 -11.65
CA ALA A 134 -11.57 5.95 -12.87
C ALA A 134 -10.70 5.10 -13.81
N VAL A 135 -9.64 4.48 -13.27
CA VAL A 135 -8.71 3.66 -14.06
C VAL A 135 -9.39 2.41 -14.61
N ASP A 136 -10.24 1.75 -13.81
CA ASP A 136 -11.00 0.57 -14.23
C ASP A 136 -11.95 0.89 -15.40
N VAL A 137 -12.75 1.96 -15.25
CA VAL A 137 -13.67 2.44 -16.29
C VAL A 137 -12.91 2.90 -17.54
N PHE A 138 -11.78 3.59 -17.37
CA PHE A 138 -10.89 3.99 -18.47
C PHE A 138 -10.44 2.80 -19.30
N TYR A 139 -9.93 1.79 -18.60
CA TYR A 139 -9.36 0.63 -19.22
C TYR A 139 -10.45 -0.22 -19.89
N GLU A 140 -11.60 -0.41 -19.26
CA GLU A 140 -12.72 -1.10 -19.87
C GLU A 140 -13.17 -0.39 -21.16
N ALA A 141 -13.33 0.94 -21.14
CA ALA A 141 -13.70 1.71 -22.32
C ALA A 141 -12.66 1.59 -23.45
N CYS A 142 -11.37 1.71 -23.12
CA CYS A 142 -10.28 1.57 -24.10
C CYS A 142 -10.18 0.13 -24.64
N ALA A 143 -10.33 -0.88 -23.80
CA ALA A 143 -10.31 -2.28 -24.19
C ALA A 143 -11.50 -2.63 -25.10
N MET A 144 -12.70 -2.10 -24.81
CA MET A 144 -13.87 -2.21 -25.69
C MET A 144 -13.64 -1.52 -27.04
N LEU A 145 -13.02 -0.35 -27.03
CA LEU A 145 -12.73 0.42 -28.24
C LEU A 145 -11.72 -0.31 -29.12
N ILE A 146 -10.66 -0.87 -28.54
CA ILE A 146 -9.61 -1.58 -29.27
C ILE A 146 -10.09 -2.97 -29.70
N GLY A 147 -10.88 -3.65 -28.86
CA GLY A 147 -11.37 -5.02 -29.07
C GLY A 147 -10.54 -6.07 -28.33
N THR A 148 -9.86 -5.69 -27.24
CA THR A 148 -9.06 -6.60 -26.41
C THR A 148 -9.89 -7.15 -25.26
N GLY A 149 -9.81 -8.47 -25.00
CA GLY A 149 -10.51 -9.13 -23.89
C GLY A 149 -9.67 -9.29 -22.61
N THR A 150 -8.53 -8.62 -22.52
CA THR A 150 -7.59 -8.72 -21.40
C THR A 150 -8.03 -7.84 -20.25
N GLU A 151 -8.12 -8.39 -19.05
CA GLU A 151 -8.47 -7.66 -17.83
C GLU A 151 -7.31 -6.78 -17.32
N LEU A 152 -7.65 -5.73 -16.57
CA LEU A 152 -6.69 -4.94 -15.82
C LEU A 152 -6.45 -5.59 -14.46
N SER A 153 -5.19 -5.70 -14.03
CA SER A 153 -4.82 -6.23 -12.72
C SER A 153 -4.14 -5.17 -11.87
N PHE A 154 -4.49 -5.12 -10.59
CA PHE A 154 -3.80 -4.31 -9.59
C PHE A 154 -2.48 -4.99 -9.19
N LEU A 155 -1.37 -4.26 -9.29
CA LEU A 155 -0.04 -4.78 -8.96
C LEU A 155 0.35 -4.46 -7.51
N GLY A 156 0.09 -3.22 -7.08
CA GLY A 156 0.50 -2.75 -5.76
C GLY A 156 0.34 -1.24 -5.60
N SER A 157 0.57 -0.77 -4.38
CA SER A 157 0.66 0.66 -4.08
C SER A 157 1.87 0.96 -3.21
N ASP A 158 2.61 2.00 -3.56
CA ASP A 158 3.68 2.55 -2.73
C ASP A 158 3.23 3.86 -2.10
N ASN A 159 3.47 4.00 -0.80
CA ASN A 159 3.08 5.17 -0.01
C ASN A 159 4.36 5.89 0.42
N GLY A 160 4.88 6.74 -0.48
CA GLY A 160 6.02 7.62 -0.23
C GLY A 160 5.57 9.03 0.14
N ASP A 161 6.24 10.03 -0.44
CA ASP A 161 5.76 11.42 -0.39
C ASP A 161 4.47 11.62 -1.19
N GLU A 162 4.21 10.72 -2.13
CA GLU A 162 2.95 10.58 -2.87
C GLU A 162 2.50 9.11 -2.84
N MET A 163 1.20 8.89 -2.97
CA MET A 163 0.65 7.54 -3.10
C MET A 163 0.70 7.16 -4.57
N ARG A 164 1.48 6.14 -4.90
CA ARG A 164 1.56 5.58 -6.26
C ARG A 164 0.78 4.29 -6.31
N VAL A 165 -0.06 4.15 -7.32
CA VAL A 165 -0.84 2.95 -7.58
C VAL A 165 -0.43 2.39 -8.94
N GLN A 166 -0.12 1.10 -8.98
CA GLN A 166 0.34 0.42 -10.19
C GLN A 166 -0.69 -0.61 -10.66
N PHE A 167 -1.02 -0.53 -11.95
CA PHE A 167 -1.87 -1.46 -12.65
C PHE A 167 -1.11 -2.08 -13.82
N VAL A 168 -1.46 -3.31 -14.19
CA VAL A 168 -0.93 -3.99 -15.37
C VAL A 168 -2.08 -4.45 -16.26
N GLY A 169 -1.99 -4.15 -17.55
CA GLY A 169 -3.01 -4.50 -18.54
C GLY A 169 -2.39 -4.66 -19.92
N ALA A 170 -3.22 -4.89 -20.93
CA ALA A 170 -2.74 -4.90 -22.30
C ALA A 170 -2.14 -3.55 -22.68
N ARG A 171 -1.08 -3.60 -23.47
CA ARG A 171 -0.28 -2.46 -23.89
C ARG A 171 -1.11 -1.40 -24.60
N GLU A 172 -1.85 -1.77 -25.65
CA GLU A 172 -2.58 -0.79 -26.46
C GLU A 172 -3.62 0.02 -25.66
N PRO A 173 -4.49 -0.58 -24.79
CA PRO A 173 -5.36 0.19 -23.92
C PRO A 173 -4.59 1.10 -22.95
N VAL A 174 -3.49 0.61 -22.36
CA VAL A 174 -2.69 1.39 -21.40
C VAL A 174 -2.03 2.59 -22.08
N GLU A 175 -1.41 2.42 -23.25
CA GLU A 175 -0.84 3.53 -24.03
C GLU A 175 -1.92 4.56 -24.41
N LEU A 176 -3.13 4.11 -24.77
CA LEU A 176 -4.23 5.01 -25.10
C LEU A 176 -4.69 5.83 -23.90
N ILE A 177 -4.77 5.22 -22.71
CA ILE A 177 -5.07 5.93 -21.45
C ILE A 177 -4.00 6.99 -21.18
N LYS A 178 -2.72 6.62 -21.21
CA LYS A 178 -1.60 7.55 -20.96
C LYS A 178 -1.64 8.75 -21.90
N ASN A 179 -1.75 8.50 -23.20
CA ASN A 179 -1.81 9.57 -24.21
C ASN A 179 -3.01 10.49 -24.00
N SER A 180 -4.14 9.94 -23.54
CA SER A 180 -5.34 10.75 -23.31
C SER A 180 -5.25 11.57 -22.03
N ILE A 181 -4.64 11.03 -20.97
CA ILE A 181 -4.34 11.79 -19.73
C ILE A 181 -3.37 12.94 -20.04
N LEU A 182 -2.30 12.67 -20.79
CA LEU A 182 -1.34 13.70 -21.21
C LEU A 182 -2.02 14.83 -21.99
N ALA A 183 -2.84 14.48 -22.98
CA ALA A 183 -3.56 15.47 -23.79
C ALA A 183 -4.54 16.34 -22.96
N VAL A 184 -5.19 15.77 -21.94
CA VAL A 184 -6.01 16.55 -21.01
C VAL A 184 -5.16 17.48 -20.16
N TRP A 185 -4.01 17.00 -19.69
CA TRP A 185 -3.14 17.80 -18.85
C TRP A 185 -2.53 18.99 -19.59
N ASP A 186 -2.05 18.78 -20.82
CA ASP A 186 -1.56 19.83 -21.71
C ASP A 186 -2.62 20.94 -21.92
N ARG A 187 -3.88 20.54 -22.12
CA ARG A 187 -5.00 21.50 -22.27
C ARG A 187 -5.31 22.23 -20.98
N ARG A 188 -5.30 21.53 -19.84
CA ARG A 188 -5.58 22.14 -18.53
C ARG A 188 -4.50 23.16 -18.15
N ALA A 189 -3.24 22.88 -18.43
CA ALA A 189 -2.14 23.84 -18.22
C ALA A 189 -2.38 25.14 -19.00
N LEU A 190 -2.80 25.06 -20.27
CA LEU A 190 -3.12 26.22 -21.11
C LEU A 190 -4.35 27.04 -20.64
N LEU A 191 -5.27 26.44 -19.90
CA LEU A 191 -6.51 27.10 -19.46
C LEU A 191 -6.37 27.78 -18.11
N LEU A 192 -5.52 27.24 -17.25
CA LEU A 192 -5.12 27.89 -16.00
C LEU A 192 -4.48 29.26 -16.26
N GLU A 193 -3.77 29.41 -17.38
CA GLU A 193 -3.25 30.70 -17.84
C GLU A 193 -4.33 31.69 -18.29
N ASN A 194 -5.52 31.20 -18.67
CA ASN A 194 -6.57 31.99 -19.31
C ASN A 194 -7.80 32.28 -18.42
N GLU A 195 -7.76 31.92 -17.13
CA GLU A 195 -8.86 32.09 -16.14
C GLU A 195 -10.24 31.50 -16.57
N ALA A 196 -10.27 30.70 -17.63
CA ALA A 196 -11.49 30.08 -18.13
C ALA A 196 -11.76 28.76 -17.39
N GLY A 197 -12.95 28.62 -16.79
CA GLY A 197 -13.34 27.42 -16.08
C GLY A 197 -13.26 26.17 -16.96
N PHE A 198 -12.61 25.11 -16.46
CA PHE A 198 -12.51 23.83 -17.15
C PHE A 198 -13.86 23.10 -17.15
N CYS A 199 -14.48 22.94 -18.33
CA CYS A 199 -15.64 22.08 -18.52
C CYS A 199 -15.18 20.78 -19.18
N ALA A 200 -15.13 19.69 -18.41
CA ALA A 200 -14.63 18.41 -18.88
C ALA A 200 -15.33 17.95 -20.17
N SER A 201 -16.66 18.11 -20.26
CA SER A 201 -17.43 17.62 -21.40
C SER A 201 -17.10 18.29 -22.74
N GLU A 202 -16.73 19.57 -22.75
CA GLU A 202 -16.47 20.30 -24.01
C GLU A 202 -15.04 20.11 -24.52
N GLN A 203 -14.10 19.77 -23.63
CA GLN A 203 -12.67 19.70 -23.95
C GLN A 203 -12.17 18.28 -24.18
N VAL A 204 -13.05 17.30 -23.93
CA VAL A 204 -12.77 15.89 -24.04
C VAL A 204 -12.99 15.37 -25.48
N GLU A 205 -13.82 16.05 -26.29
CA GLU A 205 -14.15 15.63 -27.68
C GLU A 205 -12.93 15.56 -28.61
N ASP A 206 -11.94 16.44 -28.42
CA ASP A 206 -10.73 16.48 -29.25
C ASP A 206 -9.61 15.53 -28.74
N LEU A 207 -9.87 14.70 -27.72
CA LEU A 207 -8.83 13.83 -27.18
C LEU A 207 -8.56 12.63 -28.11
N PRO A 208 -7.33 12.06 -28.08
CA PRO A 208 -6.96 10.93 -28.93
C PRO A 208 -7.94 9.75 -28.87
N VAL A 209 -8.47 9.45 -27.69
CA VAL A 209 -9.44 8.37 -27.49
C VAL A 209 -10.79 8.63 -28.18
N PHE A 210 -11.27 9.87 -28.23
CA PHE A 210 -12.51 10.23 -28.93
C PHE A 210 -12.31 10.30 -30.45
N ALA A 211 -11.14 10.75 -30.91
CA ALA A 211 -10.79 10.66 -32.33
C ALA A 211 -10.83 9.20 -32.82
N LEU A 212 -10.27 8.27 -32.03
CA LEU A 212 -10.30 6.84 -32.34
C LEU A 212 -11.72 6.26 -32.29
N LEU A 213 -12.53 6.67 -31.31
CA LEU A 213 -13.94 6.29 -31.20
C LEU A 213 -14.73 6.71 -32.44
N ASN A 214 -14.59 7.97 -32.85
CA ASN A 214 -15.25 8.53 -34.03
C ASN A 214 -14.80 7.85 -35.32
N GLU A 215 -13.50 7.52 -35.45
CA GLU A 215 -12.98 6.77 -36.59
C GLU A 215 -13.61 5.36 -36.67
N LYS A 216 -13.67 4.63 -35.55
CA LYS A 216 -14.23 3.27 -35.51
C LYS A 216 -15.75 3.25 -35.71
N SER A 217 -16.47 4.21 -35.14
CA SER A 217 -17.90 4.39 -35.39
C SER A 217 -18.16 4.74 -36.85
N GLY A 218 -17.42 5.70 -37.43
CA GLY A 218 -17.57 6.10 -38.84
C GLY A 218 -17.26 4.99 -39.84
N ARG A 219 -16.43 4.01 -39.47
CA ARG A 219 -16.15 2.80 -40.27
C ARG A 219 -17.15 1.66 -40.03
N GLY A 220 -18.11 1.81 -39.12
CA GLY A 220 -19.07 0.78 -38.74
C GLY A 220 -18.45 -0.40 -37.98
N ALA A 221 -17.26 -0.23 -37.40
CA ALA A 221 -16.60 -1.27 -36.59
C ALA A 221 -17.26 -1.40 -35.20
N ILE A 222 -17.94 -0.34 -34.74
CA ILE A 222 -18.66 -0.26 -33.47
C ILE A 222 -20.07 0.26 -33.78
N SER A 223 -21.09 -0.31 -33.15
CA SER A 223 -22.48 0.16 -33.29
C SER A 223 -22.68 1.50 -32.58
N ASP A 224 -23.60 2.34 -33.06
CA ASP A 224 -23.87 3.66 -32.48
C ASP A 224 -24.16 3.60 -30.98
N SER A 225 -25.00 2.65 -30.55
CA SER A 225 -25.30 2.42 -29.12
C SER A 225 -24.06 2.08 -28.29
N ARG A 226 -23.12 1.30 -28.86
CA ARG A 226 -21.87 0.97 -28.17
C ARG A 226 -20.90 2.15 -28.18
N SER A 227 -20.95 2.98 -29.22
CA SER A 227 -20.16 4.22 -29.30
C SER A 227 -20.59 5.22 -28.21
N GLU A 228 -21.89 5.43 -28.03
CA GLU A 228 -22.44 6.28 -26.96
C GLU A 228 -22.10 5.75 -25.56
N GLN A 229 -22.13 4.43 -25.38
CA GLN A 229 -21.73 3.80 -24.11
C GLN A 229 -20.25 4.08 -23.82
N ILE A 230 -19.35 3.82 -24.78
CA ILE A 230 -17.91 4.08 -24.61
C ILE A 230 -17.65 5.58 -24.35
N HIS A 231 -18.34 6.46 -25.08
CA HIS A 231 -18.26 7.90 -24.86
C HIS A 231 -18.61 8.28 -23.42
N THR A 232 -19.74 7.77 -22.91
CA THR A 232 -20.21 8.04 -21.54
C THR A 232 -19.20 7.56 -20.51
N MET A 233 -18.68 6.34 -20.67
CA MET A 233 -17.68 5.76 -19.79
C MET A 233 -16.39 6.59 -19.76
N LEU A 234 -15.91 7.04 -20.92
CA LEU A 234 -14.71 7.87 -21.00
C LEU A 234 -14.91 9.21 -20.28
N CYS A 235 -16.03 9.89 -20.49
CA CYS A 235 -16.33 11.13 -19.77
C CYS A 235 -16.36 10.94 -18.25
N GLU A 236 -17.05 9.89 -17.78
CA GLU A 236 -17.09 9.53 -16.36
C GLU A 236 -15.68 9.26 -15.80
N ALA A 237 -14.87 8.49 -16.55
CA ALA A 237 -13.52 8.16 -16.14
C ALA A 237 -12.62 9.41 -16.04
N PHE A 238 -12.71 10.34 -17.00
CA PHE A 238 -12.00 11.63 -16.93
C PHE A 238 -12.44 12.46 -15.73
N GLU A 239 -13.74 12.57 -15.47
CA GLU A 239 -14.25 13.32 -14.32
C GLU A 239 -13.75 12.73 -13.00
N LEU A 240 -13.85 11.42 -12.83
CA LEU A 240 -13.36 10.73 -11.62
C LEU A 240 -11.85 10.90 -11.46
N PHE A 241 -11.07 10.74 -12.54
CA PHE A 241 -9.62 10.90 -12.52
C PHE A 241 -9.19 12.31 -12.11
N LEU A 242 -9.83 13.33 -12.68
CA LEU A 242 -9.55 14.74 -12.37
C LEU A 242 -9.99 15.11 -10.95
N ASN A 243 -11.16 14.61 -10.50
CA ASN A 243 -11.64 14.81 -9.12
C ASN A 243 -10.75 14.13 -8.09
N ALA A 244 -10.16 12.99 -8.44
CA ALA A 244 -9.17 12.32 -7.61
C ALA A 244 -7.85 13.11 -7.52
N GLY A 245 -7.65 14.15 -8.34
CA GLY A 245 -6.40 14.92 -8.37
C GLY A 245 -5.20 14.05 -8.75
N ALA A 246 -5.43 12.98 -9.49
CA ALA A 246 -4.42 12.01 -9.87
C ALA A 246 -3.57 12.50 -11.05
N ALA A 247 -2.35 12.00 -11.16
CA ALA A 247 -1.43 12.27 -12.26
C ALA A 247 -0.68 10.98 -12.64
N ILE A 248 -0.04 10.97 -13.80
CA ILE A 248 0.88 9.90 -14.21
C ILE A 248 2.32 10.43 -14.20
N PRO A 249 3.35 9.60 -13.97
CA PRO A 249 4.74 10.05 -13.96
C PRO A 249 5.16 10.80 -15.24
N GLU A 250 4.62 10.40 -16.38
CA GLU A 250 4.89 11.05 -17.67
C GLU A 250 4.47 12.52 -17.71
N VAL A 251 3.49 12.93 -16.89
CA VAL A 251 3.13 14.35 -16.71
C VAL A 251 4.23 15.10 -15.96
N GLU A 252 4.83 14.46 -14.95
CA GLU A 252 5.88 15.08 -14.12
C GLU A 252 7.14 15.34 -14.94
N ASP A 253 7.51 14.41 -15.82
CA ASP A 253 8.65 14.53 -16.73
C ASP A 253 8.52 15.71 -17.70
N ILE A 254 7.30 16.06 -18.13
CA ILE A 254 7.04 17.22 -19.00
C ILE A 254 7.13 18.52 -18.19
N THR A 255 6.69 18.48 -16.93
CA THR A 255 6.62 19.67 -16.06
C THR A 255 7.88 19.95 -15.26
N ALA A 256 8.87 19.06 -15.23
CA ALA A 256 10.08 19.19 -14.41
C ALA A 256 10.94 20.44 -14.72
N ASP A 257 10.71 21.10 -15.86
CA ASP A 257 11.34 22.38 -16.23
C ASP A 257 10.60 23.62 -15.69
N GLU A 258 9.37 23.50 -15.16
CA GLU A 258 8.59 24.61 -14.58
C GLU A 258 8.19 24.32 -13.13
N ASP A 259 8.32 25.32 -12.25
CA ASP A 259 8.20 25.26 -10.78
C ASP A 259 7.17 24.23 -10.23
N SER A 260 7.68 23.07 -9.83
CA SER A 260 6.95 21.95 -9.20
C SER A 260 6.07 22.37 -8.01
N ASP A 261 6.46 23.43 -7.29
CA ASP A 261 5.71 23.98 -6.15
C ASP A 261 4.39 24.69 -6.55
N LEU A 262 4.33 25.29 -7.75
CA LEU A 262 3.10 25.87 -8.29
C LEU A 262 2.10 24.78 -8.69
N LEU A 263 2.59 23.66 -9.21
CA LEU A 263 1.75 22.54 -9.64
C LEU A 263 1.20 21.75 -8.45
N MET A 264 1.99 21.56 -7.40
CA MET A 264 1.52 20.99 -6.13
C MET A 264 0.44 21.86 -5.48
N SER A 265 0.57 23.19 -5.58
CA SER A 265 -0.46 24.11 -5.08
C SER A 265 -1.70 24.14 -5.98
N LEU A 266 -1.57 24.03 -7.30
CA LEU A 266 -2.70 23.88 -8.24
C LEU A 266 -3.47 22.57 -8.05
N ARG A 267 -2.75 21.45 -7.85
CA ARG A 267 -3.36 20.14 -7.51
C ARG A 267 -4.12 20.18 -6.17
N GLN A 268 -3.75 21.08 -5.25
CA GLN A 268 -4.39 21.23 -3.94
C GLN A 268 -5.48 22.33 -3.89
N LEU A 269 -5.41 23.36 -4.75
CA LEU A 269 -6.32 24.52 -4.73
C LEU A 269 -7.67 24.26 -5.41
N GLU A 270 -7.74 23.38 -6.40
CA GLU A 270 -8.95 23.19 -7.22
C GLU A 270 -9.90 22.10 -6.69
N ARG A 271 -9.98 21.97 -5.37
CA ARG A 271 -11.06 21.19 -4.77
C ARG A 271 -12.35 21.99 -4.98
N PRO A 272 -13.36 21.50 -5.73
CA PRO A 272 -14.69 22.06 -5.59
C PRO A 272 -15.05 21.96 -4.09
N PRO A 273 -15.52 23.03 -3.44
CA PRO A 273 -15.89 22.96 -2.03
C PRO A 273 -16.84 21.78 -1.89
N ALA A 274 -16.52 20.86 -0.97
CA ALA A 274 -17.31 19.66 -0.74
C ALA A 274 -18.77 20.11 -0.61
N ARG A 275 -19.61 19.86 -1.63
CA ARG A 275 -21.00 20.27 -1.59
C ARG A 275 -21.58 19.58 -0.36
N PRO A 276 -22.01 20.32 0.69
CA PRO A 276 -22.69 19.67 1.79
C PRO A 276 -23.95 19.05 1.18
N LYS A 277 -24.01 17.72 1.16
CA LYS A 277 -25.27 17.03 0.90
C LYS A 277 -26.18 17.46 2.05
N VAL A 278 -27.04 18.44 1.80
CA VAL A 278 -28.19 18.70 2.65
C VAL A 278 -29.01 17.42 2.56
N VAL A 279 -28.84 16.58 3.57
CA VAL A 279 -29.74 15.45 3.80
C VAL A 279 -31.08 16.11 4.15
N VAL A 280 -31.94 16.27 3.15
CA VAL A 280 -33.35 16.49 3.39
C VAL A 280 -33.85 15.20 4.01
N LEU A 281 -33.86 15.15 5.33
CA LEU A 281 -34.54 14.10 6.07
C LEU A 281 -36.02 14.23 5.73
N HIS A 282 -36.51 13.38 4.83
CA HIS A 282 -37.93 13.09 4.73
C HIS A 282 -38.40 12.50 6.07
N PRO A 283 -39.37 13.12 6.77
CA PRO A 283 -39.83 12.66 8.07
C PRO A 283 -40.83 11.52 7.88
N GLU A 284 -40.38 10.36 7.39
CA GLU A 284 -41.28 9.21 7.23
C GLU A 284 -40.52 7.88 7.20
N THR A 285 -39.66 7.64 8.20
CA THR A 285 -39.15 6.28 8.53
C THR A 285 -38.49 6.21 9.91
N ALA A 286 -39.03 6.95 10.89
CA ALA A 286 -38.50 7.00 12.26
C ALA A 286 -39.16 5.96 13.21
N ALA A 287 -39.67 4.85 12.70
CA ALA A 287 -40.42 3.89 13.52
C ALA A 287 -40.23 2.43 13.10
N GLU A 288 -38.98 1.95 12.96
CA GLU A 288 -38.66 0.52 13.03
C GLU A 288 -37.14 0.33 12.95
N THR A 289 -36.46 0.37 14.10
CA THR A 289 -35.15 -0.26 14.41
C THR A 289 -34.66 0.23 15.77
N ALA A 290 -35.43 -0.07 16.81
CA ALA A 290 -35.02 0.09 18.20
C ALA A 290 -35.09 -1.28 18.89
N ASN A 291 -34.21 -2.21 18.50
CA ASN A 291 -33.80 -3.36 19.32
C ASN A 291 -32.71 -4.17 18.61
N VAL A 292 -31.45 -3.76 18.76
CA VAL A 292 -30.31 -4.67 18.64
C VAL A 292 -29.31 -4.26 19.71
N GLU A 293 -29.21 -5.05 20.77
CA GLU A 293 -28.15 -4.92 21.76
C GLU A 293 -26.80 -5.28 21.13
N PRO A 294 -25.72 -4.53 21.41
CA PRO A 294 -24.39 -4.90 20.94
C PRO A 294 -23.90 -6.13 21.71
N THR A 295 -23.73 -7.24 20.99
CA THR A 295 -23.09 -8.44 21.52
C THR A 295 -21.62 -8.13 21.80
N ASN A 296 -21.27 -8.05 23.09
CA ASN A 296 -19.90 -7.92 23.58
C ASN A 296 -19.10 -9.18 23.18
N LEU A 297 -18.28 -9.07 22.14
CA LEU A 297 -17.20 -10.01 21.83
C LEU A 297 -15.94 -9.61 22.61
N LEU A 298 -15.97 -9.81 23.93
CA LEU A 298 -14.76 -9.94 24.73
C LEU A 298 -14.51 -11.43 24.91
N ALA A 299 -13.43 -11.92 24.30
CA ALA A 299 -12.90 -13.25 24.54
C ALA A 299 -12.67 -13.39 26.06
N SER A 300 -13.29 -14.40 26.68
CA SER A 300 -13.09 -14.65 28.10
C SER A 300 -11.64 -15.08 28.37
N ASP A 301 -11.08 -14.60 29.47
CA ASP A 301 -9.72 -14.95 29.93
C ASP A 301 -9.47 -16.47 30.01
N ASP A 302 -10.54 -17.27 30.13
CA ASP A 302 -10.50 -18.74 30.11
C ASP A 302 -10.01 -19.37 28.79
N ALA A 303 -10.12 -18.65 27.67
CA ALA A 303 -9.63 -19.13 26.38
C ALA A 303 -8.09 -19.11 26.32
N TRP A 304 -7.49 -18.10 26.96
CA TRP A 304 -6.04 -17.90 26.97
C TRP A 304 -5.31 -18.88 27.88
N ASP A 305 -5.87 -19.22 29.04
CA ASP A 305 -5.26 -20.19 29.95
C ASP A 305 -5.26 -21.62 29.36
N LYS A 306 -6.29 -21.98 28.58
CA LYS A 306 -6.33 -23.27 27.87
C LYS A 306 -5.29 -23.37 26.76
N GLU A 307 -5.04 -22.28 26.03
CA GLU A 307 -4.03 -22.26 24.97
C GLU A 307 -2.61 -22.28 25.54
N ARG A 308 -2.38 -21.61 26.68
CA ARG A 308 -1.09 -21.67 27.40
C ARG A 308 -0.76 -23.08 27.89
N ASP A 309 -1.70 -23.78 28.50
CA ASP A 309 -1.48 -25.13 29.03
C ASP A 309 -1.26 -26.16 27.91
N MET A 310 -1.89 -25.98 26.75
CA MET A 310 -1.65 -26.80 25.55
C MET A 310 -0.23 -26.62 25.02
N LEU A 311 0.28 -25.38 25.00
CA LEU A 311 1.62 -25.07 24.52
C LEU A 311 2.72 -25.56 25.47
N LEU A 312 2.49 -25.51 26.79
CA LEU A 312 3.43 -26.04 27.78
C LEU A 312 3.57 -27.56 27.65
N LYS A 313 2.47 -28.30 27.41
CA LYS A 313 2.52 -29.74 27.15
C LYS A 313 3.31 -30.11 25.90
N LEU A 314 3.13 -29.37 24.81
CA LEU A 314 3.88 -29.59 23.56
C LEU A 314 5.40 -29.35 23.71
N VAL A 315 5.79 -28.47 24.63
CA VAL A 315 7.20 -28.20 24.94
C VAL A 315 7.81 -29.30 25.81
N GLU A 316 7.03 -29.85 26.75
CA GLU A 316 7.46 -30.99 27.57
C GLU A 316 7.57 -32.28 26.76
N GLU A 317 6.63 -32.55 25.83
CA GLU A 317 6.67 -33.70 24.93
C GLU A 317 7.86 -33.67 23.95
N ARG A 318 8.40 -32.49 23.64
CA ARG A 318 9.61 -32.34 22.81
C ARG A 318 10.93 -32.43 23.60
N ARG A 319 10.86 -32.42 24.93
CA ARG A 319 12.03 -32.55 25.82
C ARG A 319 12.23 -33.99 26.34
N ALA A 320 11.20 -34.84 26.25
CA ALA A 320 11.29 -36.28 26.45
C ALA A 320 11.78 -36.99 25.17
#